data_AF-A0A838JQD3-F1
#
_entry.id   AF-A0A838JQD3-F1
#
_cell.length_a   1.000
_cell.length_b   1.000
_cell.length_c   1.000
_cell.angle_alpha   90.00
_cell.angle_beta   90.00
_cell.angle_gamma   90.00
#
_symmetry.space_group_name_H-M   'P 1'
#
loop_
_entity.id
_entity.type
_entity.pdbx_description
1 polymer ?
#
loop_
_entity_poly.entity_id
_entity_poly.type
_entity_poly.pdbx_seq_one_letter_code
_entity_poly.pdbx_strand_id
1 'polypeptide(L)' 'MNHSTAGPLEPHPSTDGQDSEASPHACNDGWVSIAQEVLDPETGEEVEEYALYLCRRCADSQ' A
#
# COMPACT_ATOMS: atom_id res chain seq x y z
N MET A 1 -20.35 -6.97 -44.49
CA MET A 1 -19.25 -7.83 -44.01
C MET A 1 -18.05 -6.94 -43.72
N ASN A 2 -18.02 -6.33 -42.54
CA ASN A 2 -16.91 -5.52 -42.05
C ASN A 2 -15.89 -6.44 -41.37
N HIS A 3 -14.70 -6.60 -41.96
CA HIS A 3 -13.61 -7.35 -41.35
C HIS A 3 -12.72 -6.37 -40.58
N SER A 4 -12.89 -6.30 -39.26
CA SER A 4 -11.91 -5.65 -38.38
C SER A 4 -10.84 -6.67 -38.06
N THR A 5 -9.71 -6.58 -38.75
CA THR A 5 -8.51 -7.36 -38.45
C THR A 5 -7.91 -6.82 -37.15
N ALA A 6 -8.01 -7.58 -36.07
CA ALA A 6 -7.26 -7.31 -34.85
C ALA A 6 -5.81 -7.72 -35.14
N GLY A 7 -4.92 -6.73 -35.30
CA GLY A 7 -3.47 -6.99 -35.33
C GLY A 7 -2.99 -7.63 -34.02
N PRO A 8 -1.82 -8.28 -34.01
CA PRO A 8 -1.27 -8.85 -32.78
C PRO A 8 -1.10 -7.71 -31.77
N LEU A 9 -1.73 -7.85 -30.59
CA LEU A 9 -1.49 -6.97 -29.46
C LEU A 9 0.01 -7.06 -29.14
N GLU A 10 0.74 -5.98 -29.38
CA GLU A 10 2.16 -5.92 -29.03
C GLU A 10 2.30 -6.20 -27.52
N PRO A 11 3.19 -7.13 -27.12
CA PRO A 11 3.45 -7.33 -25.71
C PRO A 11 3.98 -6.02 -25.16
N HIS A 12 3.25 -5.47 -24.19
CA HIS A 12 3.73 -4.36 -23.37
C HIS A 12 5.17 -4.66 -22.95
N PRO A 13 6.12 -3.73 -23.10
CA PRO A 13 7.46 -3.94 -22.57
C PRO A 13 7.31 -4.11 -21.07
N SER A 14 7.51 -5.34 -20.61
CA SER A 14 7.75 -5.63 -19.20
C SER A 14 8.81 -4.64 -18.76
N THR A 15 8.42 -3.72 -17.89
CA THR A 15 9.32 -2.76 -17.27
C THR A 15 10.37 -3.58 -16.52
N ASP A 16 11.48 -3.85 -17.20
CA ASP A 16 12.73 -4.30 -16.62
C ASP A 16 13.28 -3.13 -15.84
N GLY A 17 12.95 -3.16 -14.55
CA GLY A 17 13.26 -2.13 -13.56
C GLY A 17 12.93 -2.68 -12.18
N GLN A 18 13.26 -3.94 -11.93
CA GLN A 18 13.27 -4.50 -10.58
C GLN A 18 14.62 -4.20 -9.91
N ASP A 19 14.98 -2.92 -9.87
CA ASP A 19 15.96 -2.41 -8.92
C ASP A 19 15.19 -1.95 -7.69
N SER A 20 15.07 -2.86 -6.72
CA SER A 20 15.11 -2.59 -5.29
C SER A 20 14.55 -3.81 -4.59
N GLU A 21 15.43 -4.50 -3.88
CA GLU A 21 15.14 -5.52 -2.87
C GLU A 21 14.44 -4.89 -1.64
N ALA A 22 13.52 -3.94 -1.85
CA ALA A 22 12.63 -3.45 -0.84
C ALA A 22 11.57 -4.53 -0.64
N SER A 23 11.81 -5.46 0.28
CA SER A 23 10.72 -6.21 0.92
C SER A 23 9.59 -5.21 1.17
N PRO A 24 8.37 -5.39 0.64
CA PRO A 24 7.35 -4.36 0.66
C PRO A 24 7.06 -4.02 2.13
N HIS A 25 7.67 -2.94 2.61
CA HIS A 25 7.48 -2.49 3.96
C HIS A 25 6.03 -2.02 4.03
N ALA A 26 5.29 -2.45 5.04
CA ALA A 26 3.90 -2.02 5.23
C ALA A 26 3.77 -0.51 5.49
N CYS A 27 4.89 0.21 5.66
CA CYS A 27 4.91 1.64 5.91
C CYS A 27 4.94 2.45 4.61
N ASN A 28 4.22 3.57 4.63
CA ASN A 28 4.32 4.66 3.67
C ASN A 28 5.16 5.78 4.29
N ASP A 29 6.32 6.09 3.71
CA ASP A 29 7.21 7.18 4.16
C ASP A 29 7.64 7.07 5.63
N GLY A 30 7.94 5.84 6.08
CA GLY A 30 8.32 5.60 7.48
C GLY A 30 7.15 5.55 8.48
N TRP A 31 5.90 5.65 8.02
CA TRP A 31 4.71 5.58 8.85
C TRP A 31 3.83 4.36 8.50
N VAL A 32 3.26 3.72 9.51
CA VAL A 32 2.29 2.62 9.36
C VAL A 32 0.94 3.09 9.88
N SER A 33 -0.09 3.01 9.04
CA SER A 33 -1.48 3.23 9.45
C SER A 33 -2.05 1.94 10.02
N ILE A 34 -2.55 1.97 11.24
CA ILE A 34 -3.16 0.82 11.92
C ILE A 34 -4.58 1.19 12.34
N ALA A 35 -5.55 0.39 11.89
CA ALA A 35 -6.91 0.42 12.42
C ALA A 35 -6.92 -0.19 13.82
N GLN A 36 -7.49 0.52 14.79
CA GLN A 36 -7.59 0.12 16.19
C GLN A 36 -9.00 0.38 16.71
N GLU A 37 -9.50 -0.52 17.54
CA GLU A 37 -10.78 -0.36 18.25
C GLU A 37 -10.53 0.50 19.51
N VAL A 38 -11.17 1.66 19.59
CA VAL A 38 -11.05 2.61 20.71
C VAL A 38 -12.44 2.91 21.27
N LEU A 39 -12.52 3.22 22.56
CA LEU A 39 -13.78 3.64 23.18
C LEU A 39 -14.02 5.13 22.95
N ASP A 40 -15.16 5.47 22.36
CA ASP A 40 -15.62 6.85 22.24
C ASP A 40 -15.89 7.43 23.65
N PRO A 41 -15.26 8.56 24.02
CA PRO A 41 -15.39 9.11 25.37
C PRO A 41 -16.76 9.76 25.64
N GLU A 42 -17.54 10.07 24.61
CA GLU A 42 -18.85 10.70 24.73
C GLU A 42 -19.97 9.65 24.89
N THR A 43 -19.88 8.51 24.19
CA THR A 43 -20.91 7.47 24.16
C THR A 43 -20.51 6.17 24.87
N GLY A 44 -19.21 5.91 25.02
CA GLY A 44 -18.67 4.66 25.55
C GLY A 44 -18.74 3.48 24.58
N GLU A 45 -19.01 3.73 23.30
CA GLU A 45 -19.06 2.71 22.25
C GLU A 45 -17.66 2.44 21.65
N GLU A 46 -17.44 1.21 21.19
CA GLU A 46 -16.21 0.84 20.46
C GLU A 46 -16.30 1.34 19.01
N VAL A 47 -15.33 2.15 18.60
CA VAL A 47 -15.21 2.70 17.24
C VAL A 47 -13.85 2.38 16.65
N GLU A 48 -13.79 2.20 15.33
CA GLU A 48 -12.53 2.00 14.61
C GLU A 48 -11.86 3.36 14.33
N GLU A 49 -10.61 3.50 14.77
CA GLU A 49 -9.75 4.65 14.50
C GLU A 49 -8.49 4.22 13.72
N TYR A 50 -8.04 5.06 12.79
CA TYR A 50 -6.77 4.86 12.09
C TYR A 50 -5.67 5.73 12.71
N ALA A 51 -4.72 5.10 13.39
CA ALA A 51 -3.57 5.77 13.98
C ALA A 51 -2.29 5.54 13.17
N LEU A 52 -1.42 6.56 13.13
CA LEU A 52 -0.13 6.50 12.47
C LEU A 52 0.98 6.17 13.48
N TYR A 53 1.72 5.10 13.20
CA TYR A 53 2.83 4.63 14.01
C TYR A 53 4.14 4.73 13.22
N LEU A 54 5.25 5.05 13.88
CA LEU A 54 6.56 5.00 13.25
C LEU A 54 6.90 3.56 12.87
N CYS A 55 7.35 3.37 11.63
CA CYS A 55 7.81 2.08 11.16
C CYS A 55 9.03 1.65 11.96
N ARG A 56 8.91 0.56 12.71
CA ARG A 56 10.02 0.05 13.53
C ARG A 56 11.28 -0.21 12.70
N ARG A 57 11.13 -0.70 11.46
CA ARG A 57 12.26 -0.92 10.57
C ARG A 57 12.91 0.39 10.13
N CYS A 58 12.14 1.43 9.81
CA CYS A 58 12.71 2.74 9.45
C CYS A 58 13.33 3.46 10.65
N ALA A 59 12.78 3.26 11.86
CA ALA A 59 13.30 3.84 13.09
C ALA A 59 14.62 3.21 13.55
N ASP A 60 14.88 1.95 13.20
CA ASP A 60 16.13 1.25 13.53
C ASP A 60 17.27 1.58 12.55
N SER A 61 16.93 2.10 11.35
CA SER A 61 17.87 2.47 10.29
C SER A 61 18.37 3.92 10.35
N GLN A 62 18.15 4.64 11.46
CA GLN A 62 18.50 6.06 11.64
C GLN A 62 19.75 6.28 12.48
#